data_AF-A0AAU7NT16-F1
#
_entry.id   AF-A0AAU7NT16-F1
#
_cell.length_a   1.000
_cell.length_b   1.000
_cell.length_c   1.000
_cell.angle_alpha   90.00
_cell.angle_beta   90.00
_cell.angle_gamma   90.00
#
_symmetry.space_group_name_H-M   'P 1'
#
loop_
_entity.id
_entity.type
_entity.pdbx_description
1 polymer ?
#
loop_
_entity_poly.entity_id
_entity_poly.type
_entity_poly.pdbx_seq_one_letter_code
_entity_poly.pdbx_strand_id
1 'polypeptide(L)'
;MTKNKVVVKINYDKTEDDKAVMQPKMITEWHVGRIVGAIVFLLVILVGGGYLLLAPEQAEQNQFEQDKPIKPVSTAKSAAKKSPLIEAPPEKKERSAPVKDIRHVDEEKDEIADVDNKTVKAIVKSSIYDSRVSRALLTDTLINKEPGGKISQSIVADKNKAVAVIYFTEINNMKGESLFHQWFRNDKLIFKRKIKILGNRWRASTSKLITFSQKGKWLVKLVDSKGHIFSEIKFEVI
;
A
#
# COMPACT_ATOMS: atom_id res chain seq x y z
N MET A 1 -66.99 31.85 -17.24
CA MET A 1 -65.71 31.19 -16.86
C MET A 1 -65.59 31.23 -15.34
N THR A 2 -65.87 30.11 -14.67
CA THR A 2 -65.90 29.97 -13.21
C THR A 2 -64.49 29.66 -12.68
N LYS A 3 -63.97 30.48 -11.75
CA LYS A 3 -62.68 30.28 -11.08
C LYS A 3 -62.88 29.42 -9.83
N ASN A 4 -62.34 28.20 -9.83
CA ASN A 4 -62.31 27.34 -8.64
C ASN A 4 -61.13 27.72 -7.75
N LYS A 5 -61.40 28.05 -6.48
CA LYS A 5 -60.38 28.35 -5.46
C LYS A 5 -60.06 27.07 -4.70
N VAL A 6 -58.82 26.57 -4.83
CA VAL A 6 -58.32 25.44 -4.05
C VAL A 6 -57.85 25.95 -2.68
N VAL A 7 -58.35 25.35 -1.60
CA VAL A 7 -57.90 25.63 -0.23
C VAL A 7 -57.23 24.37 0.29
N VAL A 8 -55.91 24.41 0.42
CA VAL A 8 -55.14 23.33 1.06
C VAL A 8 -55.06 23.64 2.55
N LYS A 9 -55.71 22.82 3.38
CA LYS A 9 -55.49 22.83 4.84
C LYS A 9 -54.41 21.81 5.16
N ILE A 10 -53.25 22.28 5.59
CA ILE A 10 -52.15 21.46 6.05
C ILE A 10 -52.29 21.35 7.56
N ASN A 11 -52.52 20.15 8.07
CA ASN A 11 -52.55 19.88 9.50
C ASN A 11 -51.11 19.63 9.97
N TYR A 12 -50.54 20.56 10.74
CA TYR A 12 -49.26 20.36 11.39
C TYR A 12 -49.52 19.72 12.75
N ASP A 13 -49.38 18.40 12.81
CA ASP A 13 -49.30 17.72 14.10
C ASP A 13 -47.91 18.02 14.69
N LYS A 14 -47.90 18.73 15.81
CA LYS A 14 -46.71 19.26 16.46
C LYS A 14 -46.42 18.38 17.67
N THR A 15 -45.60 17.37 17.47
CA THR A 15 -44.95 16.64 18.56
C THR A 15 -43.49 17.09 18.65
N GLU A 16 -43.27 18.19 19.39
CA GLU A 16 -42.00 18.45 20.05
C GLU A 16 -42.05 17.71 21.38
N ASP A 17 -41.30 16.62 21.51
CA ASP A 17 -40.51 16.35 22.72
C ASP A 17 -39.50 15.21 22.48
N ASP A 18 -38.33 15.42 23.07
CA ASP A 18 -37.22 14.51 23.29
C ASP A 18 -36.27 14.19 22.13
N LYS A 19 -35.35 15.14 21.95
CA LYS A 19 -33.96 14.91 21.59
C LYS A 19 -33.30 13.88 22.54
N ALA A 20 -33.57 12.61 22.32
CA ALA A 20 -32.77 11.53 22.88
C ALA A 20 -31.45 11.44 22.09
N VAL A 21 -30.39 11.90 22.73
CA VAL A 21 -28.99 11.80 22.31
C VAL A 21 -28.69 10.38 21.81
N MET A 22 -28.49 10.20 20.50
CA MET A 22 -27.86 9.00 19.96
C MET A 22 -26.39 9.00 20.38
N GLN A 23 -26.09 8.50 21.57
CA GLN A 23 -24.72 8.13 21.92
C GLN A 23 -24.38 6.82 21.21
N PRO A 24 -23.35 6.76 20.35
CA PRO A 24 -22.88 5.49 19.81
C PRO A 24 -22.31 4.68 20.97
N LYS A 25 -23.01 3.60 21.36
CA LYS A 25 -22.52 2.60 22.31
C LYS A 25 -21.29 1.93 21.70
N MET A 26 -20.10 2.44 21.99
CA MET A 26 -18.84 1.77 21.65
C MET A 26 -18.76 0.48 22.46
N ILE A 27 -19.08 -0.64 21.81
CA ILE A 27 -18.80 -1.96 22.32
C ILE A 27 -17.31 -2.20 22.06
N THR A 28 -16.49 -2.09 23.09
CA THR A 28 -15.09 -2.49 23.02
C THR A 28 -15.01 -3.99 23.22
N GLU A 29 -14.93 -4.74 22.12
CA GLU A 29 -14.57 -6.16 22.20
C GLU A 29 -13.07 -6.27 22.44
N TRP A 30 -12.69 -6.44 23.70
CA TRP A 30 -11.30 -6.67 24.08
C TRP A 30 -10.91 -8.11 23.72
N HIS A 31 -9.90 -8.29 22.88
CA HIS A 31 -9.26 -9.60 22.69
C HIS A 31 -8.34 -9.94 23.87
N VAL A 32 -8.95 -10.15 25.04
CA VAL A 32 -8.26 -10.39 26.33
C VAL A 32 -7.24 -11.52 26.24
N GLY A 33 -7.53 -12.57 25.47
CA GLY A 33 -6.61 -13.71 25.30
C GLY A 33 -5.23 -13.31 24.73
N ARG A 34 -5.18 -12.35 23.81
CA ARG A 34 -3.88 -11.86 23.25
C ARG A 34 -3.16 -10.92 24.19
N ILE A 35 -3.91 -10.15 24.98
CA ILE A 35 -3.37 -9.21 25.97
C ILE A 35 -2.70 -9.98 27.12
N VAL A 36 -3.38 -11.00 27.65
CA VAL A 36 -2.81 -11.89 28.68
C VAL A 36 -1.57 -12.61 28.13
N GLY A 37 -1.61 -13.09 26.89
CA GLY A 37 -0.45 -13.70 26.24
C GLY A 37 0.76 -12.76 26.14
N ALA A 38 0.54 -11.49 25.80
CA ALA A 38 1.61 -10.49 25.74
C ALA A 38 2.21 -10.18 27.12
N ILE A 39 1.38 -10.13 28.18
CA ILE A 39 1.85 -9.89 29.55
C ILE A 39 2.70 -11.07 30.04
N VAL A 40 2.26 -12.31 29.81
CA VAL A 40 3.02 -13.51 30.19
C VAL A 40 4.35 -13.56 29.44
N PHE A 41 4.36 -13.26 28.15
CA PHE A 41 5.58 -13.22 27.36
C PHE A 41 6.58 -12.17 27.88
N LEU A 42 6.10 -10.99 28.27
CA LEU A 42 6.93 -9.93 28.85
C LEU A 42 7.50 -10.36 30.21
N LEU A 43 6.71 -11.03 31.05
CA LEU A 43 7.19 -11.59 32.32
C LEU A 43 8.27 -12.66 32.11
N VAL A 44 8.11 -13.55 31.12
CA VAL A 44 9.12 -14.56 30.78
C VAL A 44 10.42 -13.91 30.29
N ILE A 45 10.36 -12.81 29.55
CA ILE A 45 11.55 -12.05 29.13
C ILE A 45 12.22 -11.36 30.32
N LEU A 46 11.46 -10.78 31.25
CA LEU A 46 12.04 -10.13 32.43
C LEU A 46 12.68 -11.15 33.37
N VAL A 47 12.01 -12.28 33.59
CA VAL A 47 12.53 -13.36 34.42
C VAL A 47 13.72 -14.02 33.72
N GLY A 48 13.58 -14.47 32.47
CA GLY A 48 14.65 -15.11 31.70
C GLY A 48 15.84 -14.19 31.41
N GLY A 49 15.59 -12.92 31.11
CA GLY A 49 16.63 -11.89 30.94
C GLY A 49 17.32 -11.54 32.26
N GLY A 50 16.58 -11.50 33.36
CA GLY A 50 17.13 -11.38 34.71
C GLY A 50 18.01 -12.56 35.08
N TYR A 51 17.58 -13.78 34.76
CA TYR A 51 18.39 -15.01 34.97
C TYR A 51 19.62 -15.08 34.07
N LEU A 52 19.56 -14.55 32.84
CA LEU A 52 20.72 -14.48 31.93
C LEU A 52 21.73 -13.40 32.32
N LEU A 53 21.31 -12.35 33.04
CA LEU A 53 22.20 -11.30 33.54
C LEU A 53 22.76 -11.56 34.95
N LEU A 54 22.19 -12.52 35.68
CA LEU A 54 22.64 -12.96 37.01
C LEU A 54 23.27 -14.36 37.00
N ALA A 55 23.64 -14.87 35.82
CA ALA A 55 24.40 -16.12 35.70
C ALA A 55 25.87 -15.83 36.10
N PRO A 56 26.43 -16.52 37.11
CA PRO A 56 27.82 -16.31 37.51
C PRO A 56 28.76 -16.79 36.39
N GLU A 57 29.52 -15.84 35.85
CA GLU A 57 30.58 -16.04 34.86
C GLU A 57 31.70 -16.87 35.48
N GLN A 58 31.82 -18.13 35.06
CA GLN A 58 32.94 -19.01 35.43
C GLN A 58 34.20 -18.49 34.74
N ALA A 59 35.15 -17.99 35.53
CA ALA A 59 36.42 -17.48 35.05
C ALA A 59 37.41 -18.64 34.79
N GLU A 60 37.66 -18.90 33.52
CA GLU A 60 38.82 -19.62 32.97
C GLU A 60 39.17 -18.87 31.66
N GLN A 61 40.40 -18.52 31.29
CA GLN A 61 41.73 -18.73 31.82
C GLN A 61 42.70 -17.98 30.85
N ASN A 62 43.93 -17.76 31.31
CA ASN A 62 45.18 -17.71 30.51
C ASN A 62 45.66 -16.39 29.87
N GLN A 63 46.80 -15.97 30.41
CA GLN A 63 47.80 -15.07 29.87
C GLN A 63 48.65 -15.73 28.76
N PHE A 64 49.40 -14.88 28.07
CA PHE A 64 50.62 -15.09 27.28
C PHE A 64 50.52 -15.17 25.73
N GLU A 65 50.71 -13.98 25.14
CA GLU A 65 51.87 -13.60 24.32
C GLU A 65 51.84 -13.82 22.79
N GLN A 66 52.50 -12.87 22.14
CA GLN A 66 52.31 -12.37 20.78
C GLN A 66 53.64 -12.50 20.04
N ASP A 67 53.70 -13.21 18.90
CA ASP A 67 54.38 -12.74 17.67
C ASP A 67 54.37 -13.77 16.51
N LYS A 68 54.41 -13.24 15.28
CA LYS A 68 54.33 -13.89 13.93
C LYS A 68 55.75 -14.21 13.37
N PRO A 69 55.97 -14.67 12.10
CA PRO A 69 55.24 -15.56 11.16
C PRO A 69 56.17 -16.59 10.42
N ILE A 70 55.62 -17.47 9.54
CA ILE A 70 56.01 -17.76 8.11
C ILE A 70 55.59 -19.18 7.63
N LYS A 71 54.69 -19.19 6.61
CA LYS A 71 54.36 -20.06 5.43
C LYS A 71 54.98 -21.49 5.21
N PRO A 72 54.56 -22.25 4.15
CA PRO A 72 53.25 -22.82 3.78
C PRO A 72 53.36 -24.34 3.44
N VAL A 73 52.27 -25.03 3.05
CA VAL A 73 52.17 -26.01 1.92
C VAL A 73 50.95 -26.95 2.05
N SER A 74 50.12 -26.91 0.99
CA SER A 74 49.35 -27.96 0.30
C SER A 74 48.99 -29.27 1.01
N THR A 75 47.72 -29.69 0.91
CA THR A 75 47.35 -30.97 0.24
C THR A 75 45.90 -30.89 -0.28
N ALA A 76 45.72 -31.41 -1.48
CA ALA A 76 44.50 -31.38 -2.27
C ALA A 76 43.52 -32.54 -1.98
N LYS A 77 42.30 -32.40 -2.54
CA LYS A 77 41.55 -33.38 -3.38
C LYS A 77 40.20 -33.88 -2.83
N SER A 78 39.14 -33.44 -3.53
CA SER A 78 38.09 -34.24 -4.20
C SER A 78 37.09 -35.08 -3.40
N ALA A 79 35.80 -34.82 -3.61
CA ALA A 79 34.89 -35.80 -4.23
C ALA A 79 33.52 -35.19 -4.60
N ALA A 80 33.05 -35.51 -5.80
CA ALA A 80 31.79 -35.12 -6.41
C ALA A 80 30.61 -36.04 -6.00
N LYS A 81 29.36 -35.57 -6.15
CA LYS A 81 28.22 -36.47 -6.42
C LYS A 81 27.12 -35.80 -7.25
N LYS A 82 26.65 -36.55 -8.25
CA LYS A 82 25.74 -36.20 -9.34
C LYS A 82 24.25 -36.27 -8.94
N SER A 83 23.45 -35.59 -9.77
CA SER A 83 21.99 -35.53 -9.92
C SER A 83 21.26 -36.90 -9.98
N PRO A 84 19.92 -36.93 -9.87
CA PRO A 84 19.16 -37.24 -11.10
C PRO A 84 17.81 -36.51 -11.30
N LEU A 85 17.44 -36.55 -12.59
CA LEU A 85 16.34 -36.00 -13.37
C LEU A 85 15.18 -37.02 -13.50
N ILE A 86 13.92 -36.63 -13.27
CA ILE A 86 12.65 -37.29 -13.69
C ILE A 86 11.57 -36.19 -13.63
N GLU A 87 10.64 -35.89 -14.55
CA GLU A 87 10.25 -36.38 -15.88
C GLU A 87 9.07 -35.47 -16.32
N ALA A 88 8.91 -35.24 -17.62
CA ALA A 88 7.73 -34.67 -18.26
C ALA A 88 7.29 -35.68 -19.34
N PRO A 89 6.15 -35.54 -20.06
CA PRO A 89 4.84 -34.89 -19.84
C PRO A 89 3.68 -35.91 -20.09
N PRO A 90 2.41 -35.50 -20.32
CA PRO A 90 2.04 -35.36 -21.73
C PRO A 90 1.06 -34.22 -22.06
N GLU A 91 1.23 -33.81 -23.30
CA GLU A 91 0.47 -32.93 -24.17
C GLU A 91 -0.82 -33.61 -24.68
N LYS A 92 -1.89 -32.83 -24.93
CA LYS A 92 -2.80 -33.04 -26.08
C LYS A 92 -3.67 -31.81 -26.39
N LYS A 93 -3.31 -31.18 -27.52
CA LYS A 93 -4.15 -30.74 -28.65
C LYS A 93 -5.48 -30.02 -28.38
N GLU A 94 -5.60 -28.79 -28.89
CA GLU A 94 -6.41 -28.54 -30.09
C GLU A 94 -5.96 -27.30 -30.86
N ARG A 95 -6.15 -27.37 -32.18
CA ARG A 95 -5.59 -26.53 -33.24
C ARG A 95 -6.77 -25.86 -33.95
N SER A 96 -6.73 -24.56 -34.18
CA SER A 96 -7.12 -23.94 -35.47
C SER A 96 -7.05 -22.40 -35.43
N ALA A 97 -6.49 -21.87 -36.50
CA ALA A 97 -6.30 -20.46 -36.87
C ALA A 97 -7.61 -19.87 -37.51
N PRO A 98 -7.66 -18.69 -38.16
CA PRO A 98 -6.60 -17.72 -38.44
C PRO A 98 -6.95 -16.21 -38.33
N VAL A 99 -5.86 -15.46 -38.44
CA VAL A 99 -5.66 -14.03 -38.75
C VAL A 99 -6.55 -13.47 -39.88
N LYS A 100 -6.99 -12.21 -39.72
CA LYS A 100 -7.12 -11.12 -40.71
C LYS A 100 -7.33 -9.82 -39.91
N ASP A 101 -6.33 -8.94 -39.81
CA ASP A 101 -5.97 -7.87 -40.76
C ASP A 101 -6.94 -6.67 -40.72
N ILE A 102 -6.36 -5.46 -40.83
CA ILE A 102 -6.93 -4.21 -41.38
C ILE A 102 -7.38 -3.07 -40.43
N ARG A 103 -6.51 -2.02 -40.43
CA ARG A 103 -6.70 -0.54 -40.42
C ARG A 103 -7.15 0.13 -39.11
N HIS A 104 -6.37 1.06 -38.52
CA HIS A 104 -6.09 2.48 -38.89
C HIS A 104 -7.34 3.38 -38.88
N VAL A 105 -7.12 4.66 -38.50
CA VAL A 105 -8.05 5.81 -38.51
C VAL A 105 -8.79 5.97 -37.16
N ASP A 106 -8.73 7.06 -36.38
CA ASP A 106 -8.13 8.38 -36.57
C ASP A 106 -7.83 9.07 -35.23
N GLU A 107 -6.88 9.98 -35.33
CA GLU A 107 -6.52 11.07 -34.45
C GLU A 107 -7.62 12.14 -34.49
N GLU A 108 -8.22 12.49 -33.35
CA GLU A 108 -8.99 13.73 -33.24
C GLU A 108 -8.60 14.48 -31.96
N LYS A 109 -8.03 15.65 -32.23
CA LYS A 109 -7.47 16.63 -31.34
C LYS A 109 -8.37 17.85 -31.46
N ASP A 110 -9.18 18.12 -30.45
CA ASP A 110 -9.80 19.42 -30.22
C ASP A 110 -9.47 19.80 -28.77
N GLU A 111 -8.49 20.68 -28.59
CA GLU A 111 -8.64 22.13 -28.50
C GLU A 111 -9.35 22.61 -27.22
N ILE A 112 -8.57 23.41 -26.50
CA ILE A 112 -8.76 23.88 -25.14
C ILE A 112 -9.52 25.20 -25.23
N ALA A 113 -10.78 25.20 -24.81
CA ALA A 113 -11.48 26.44 -24.50
C ALA A 113 -11.13 26.90 -23.08
N ASP A 114 -10.47 28.05 -23.03
CA ASP A 114 -10.18 28.89 -21.86
C ASP A 114 -11.48 29.28 -21.13
N VAL A 115 -11.57 28.94 -19.84
CA VAL A 115 -12.53 29.55 -18.91
C VAL A 115 -11.82 29.76 -17.57
N ASP A 116 -11.45 31.00 -17.34
CA ASP A 116 -10.98 31.55 -16.07
C ASP A 116 -12.13 31.54 -15.03
N ASN A 117 -11.95 30.80 -13.93
CA ASN A 117 -12.53 31.18 -12.63
C ASN A 117 -11.88 30.43 -11.44
N LYS A 118 -11.02 31.15 -10.71
CA LYS A 118 -10.97 31.25 -9.24
C LYS A 118 -11.03 29.94 -8.42
N THR A 119 -9.85 29.57 -7.90
CA THR A 119 -9.59 28.61 -6.81
C THR A 119 -9.92 27.15 -7.12
N VAL A 120 -9.31 26.61 -8.18
CA VAL A 120 -9.21 25.16 -8.36
C VAL A 120 -8.29 24.61 -7.28
N LYS A 121 -8.86 24.00 -6.23
CA LYS A 121 -8.13 23.21 -5.25
C LYS A 121 -7.31 22.17 -6.01
N ALA A 122 -6.00 22.35 -6.08
CA ALA A 122 -5.11 21.55 -6.90
C ALA A 122 -5.30 20.05 -6.62
N ILE A 123 -5.83 19.34 -7.61
CA ILE A 123 -5.93 17.87 -7.60
C ILE A 123 -4.50 17.32 -7.57
N VAL A 124 -4.27 16.27 -6.78
CA VAL A 124 -2.94 15.64 -6.71
C VAL A 124 -2.53 15.19 -8.11
N LYS A 125 -1.41 15.74 -8.63
CA LYS A 125 -0.85 15.32 -9.92
C LYS A 125 0.14 14.18 -9.70
N SER A 126 -0.02 13.10 -10.46
CA SER A 126 0.95 12.01 -10.49
C SER A 126 2.05 12.26 -11.51
N SER A 127 3.28 11.91 -11.16
CA SER A 127 4.38 11.78 -12.11
C SER A 127 4.50 10.31 -12.52
N ILE A 128 4.33 10.02 -13.81
CA ILE A 128 4.49 8.69 -14.38
C ILE A 128 5.70 8.73 -15.32
N TYR A 129 6.63 7.81 -15.15
CA TYR A 129 7.92 7.79 -15.85
C TYR A 129 8.06 6.63 -16.84
N ASP A 130 7.20 5.61 -16.74
CA ASP A 130 7.21 4.43 -17.60
C ASP A 130 5.85 4.26 -18.28
N SER A 131 5.86 4.07 -19.60
CA SER A 131 4.65 3.92 -20.42
C SER A 131 3.83 2.67 -20.10
N ARG A 132 4.43 1.70 -19.41
CA ARG A 132 3.74 0.50 -18.91
C ARG A 132 2.85 0.81 -17.71
N VAL A 133 2.96 1.97 -17.08
CA VAL A 133 2.01 2.43 -16.07
C VAL A 133 1.02 3.39 -16.71
N SER A 134 -0.21 2.93 -16.91
CA SER A 134 -1.26 3.76 -17.54
C SER A 134 -1.95 4.70 -16.57
N ARG A 135 -2.05 4.33 -15.30
CA ARG A 135 -2.67 5.14 -14.25
C ARG A 135 -1.89 5.02 -12.95
N ALA A 136 -1.70 6.15 -12.27
CA ALA A 136 -1.20 6.24 -10.90
C ALA A 136 -1.97 7.37 -10.21
N LEU A 137 -2.80 7.06 -9.21
CA LEU A 137 -3.75 8.01 -8.65
C LEU A 137 -3.84 7.89 -7.13
N LEU A 138 -4.14 9.00 -6.44
CA LEU A 138 -4.58 8.98 -5.05
C LEU A 138 -6.10 9.13 -4.99
N THR A 139 -6.73 8.29 -4.18
CA THR A 139 -8.17 8.29 -3.91
C THR A 139 -8.44 7.95 -2.45
N ASP A 140 -9.58 8.34 -1.91
CA ASP A 140 -10.02 7.98 -0.56
C ASP A 140 -10.89 6.71 -0.56
N THR A 141 -11.37 6.28 -1.73
CA THR A 141 -12.25 5.12 -1.86
C THR A 141 -12.06 4.34 -3.16
N LEU A 142 -12.35 3.04 -3.11
CA LEU A 142 -12.40 2.16 -4.29
C LEU A 142 -13.83 1.66 -4.49
N ILE A 143 -14.35 1.83 -5.70
CA ILE A 143 -15.67 1.33 -6.11
C ILE A 143 -15.41 0.30 -7.21
N ASN A 144 -15.82 -0.95 -7.01
CA ASN A 144 -15.57 -2.03 -7.99
C ASN A 144 -14.10 -2.18 -8.42
N LYS A 145 -13.16 -1.98 -7.49
CA LYS A 145 -11.70 -1.98 -7.72
C LYS A 145 -11.20 -0.85 -8.63
N GLU A 146 -12.00 0.20 -8.80
CA GLU A 146 -11.64 1.45 -9.49
C GLU A 146 -11.59 2.61 -8.50
N PRO A 147 -10.69 3.60 -8.69
CA PRO A 147 -10.66 4.79 -7.87
C PRO A 147 -11.95 5.61 -8.06
N GLY A 148 -12.68 5.84 -6.97
CA GLY A 148 -13.98 6.52 -7.01
C GLY A 148 -13.95 7.98 -6.55
N GLY A 149 -13.04 8.32 -5.63
CA GLY A 149 -12.94 9.67 -5.06
C GLY A 149 -11.71 10.44 -5.51
N LYS A 150 -11.71 11.75 -5.24
CA LYS A 150 -10.61 12.66 -5.56
C LYS A 150 -9.92 13.13 -4.28
N ILE A 151 -8.60 13.04 -4.25
CA ILE A 151 -7.78 13.61 -3.18
C ILE A 151 -7.09 14.88 -3.69
N SER A 152 -7.02 15.89 -2.82
CA SER A 152 -6.30 17.15 -3.07
C SER A 152 -4.83 17.05 -2.65
N GLN A 153 -3.97 17.84 -3.28
CA GLN A 153 -2.52 17.88 -2.97
C GLN A 153 -2.24 18.11 -1.48
N SER A 154 -3.06 18.93 -0.83
CA SER A 154 -3.05 19.16 0.61
C SER A 154 -4.31 18.55 1.23
N ILE A 155 -4.10 17.64 2.18
CA ILE A 155 -5.14 16.96 2.95
C ILE A 155 -5.16 17.60 4.34
N VAL A 156 -6.31 18.15 4.73
CA VAL A 156 -6.49 18.69 6.09
C VAL A 156 -6.77 17.53 7.04
N ALA A 157 -5.91 17.34 8.04
CA ALA A 157 -6.11 16.29 9.03
C ALA A 157 -7.08 16.74 10.13
N ASP A 158 -8.00 15.85 10.48
CA ASP A 158 -8.90 16.02 11.61
C ASP A 158 -8.29 15.37 12.87
N LYS A 159 -8.38 16.05 14.02
CA LYS A 159 -7.88 15.56 15.32
C LYS A 159 -8.59 14.28 15.79
N ASN A 160 -9.84 14.10 15.39
CA ASN A 160 -10.72 13.03 15.84
C ASN A 160 -10.98 11.97 14.76
N LYS A 161 -10.60 12.23 13.50
CA LYS A 161 -10.85 11.33 12.37
C LYS A 161 -9.62 11.17 11.49
N ALA A 162 -9.26 9.92 11.23
CA ALA A 162 -8.19 9.60 10.29
C ALA A 162 -8.70 9.63 8.84
N VAL A 163 -7.83 10.05 7.92
CA VAL A 163 -8.13 10.10 6.49
C VAL A 163 -7.53 8.88 5.81
N ALA A 164 -8.36 8.14 5.05
CA ALA A 164 -7.88 7.06 4.21
C ALA A 164 -7.29 7.64 2.92
N VAL A 165 -6.04 7.28 2.63
CA VAL A 165 -5.36 7.61 1.38
C VAL A 165 -4.97 6.32 0.70
N ILE A 166 -5.50 6.09 -0.50
CA ILE A 166 -5.30 4.90 -1.31
C ILE A 166 -4.48 5.30 -2.53
N TYR A 167 -3.36 4.63 -2.73
CA TYR A 167 -2.57 4.72 -3.94
C TYR A 167 -2.95 3.60 -4.87
N PHE A 168 -3.56 3.95 -6.00
CA PHE A 168 -4.00 3.06 -7.06
C PHE A 168 -3.04 3.14 -8.25
N THR A 169 -2.70 1.98 -8.81
CA THR A 169 -1.88 1.86 -10.03
C THR A 169 -2.50 0.87 -11.02
N GLU A 170 -2.42 1.19 -12.30
CA GLU A 170 -2.73 0.28 -13.40
C GLU A 170 -1.49 0.05 -14.26
N ILE A 171 -1.05 -1.20 -14.29
CA ILE A 171 0.22 -1.67 -14.83
C ILE A 171 -0.08 -2.60 -16.01
N ASN A 172 0.64 -2.39 -17.12
CA ASN A 172 0.46 -3.10 -18.37
C ASN A 172 1.77 -3.79 -18.81
N ASN A 173 1.65 -4.96 -19.44
CA ASN A 173 2.75 -5.69 -20.07
C ASN A 173 3.95 -6.00 -19.16
N MET A 174 3.70 -6.24 -17.87
CA MET A 174 4.73 -6.60 -16.87
C MET A 174 4.45 -7.94 -16.19
N LYS A 175 3.76 -8.85 -16.88
CA LYS A 175 3.42 -10.18 -16.35
C LYS A 175 4.69 -10.94 -15.94
N GLY A 176 4.67 -11.50 -14.73
CA GLY A 176 5.80 -12.22 -14.13
C GLY A 176 6.73 -11.33 -13.31
N GLU A 177 6.67 -10.01 -13.48
CA GLU A 177 7.50 -9.08 -12.69
C GLU A 177 6.95 -8.86 -11.28
N SER A 178 7.79 -8.30 -10.42
CA SER A 178 7.42 -7.86 -9.07
C SER A 178 7.75 -6.40 -8.86
N LEU A 179 6.73 -5.61 -8.54
CA LEU A 179 6.85 -4.21 -8.20
C LEU A 179 6.54 -3.98 -6.71
N PHE A 180 6.77 -2.75 -6.25
CA PHE A 180 6.58 -2.35 -4.88
C PHE A 180 5.90 -1.00 -4.78
N HIS A 181 4.83 -0.92 -4.00
CA HIS A 181 4.38 0.37 -3.47
C HIS A 181 5.25 0.70 -2.25
N GLN A 182 5.89 1.87 -2.26
CA GLN A 182 6.68 2.40 -1.17
C GLN A 182 6.08 3.72 -0.68
N TRP A 183 5.80 3.81 0.62
CA TRP A 183 5.27 5.01 1.27
C TRP A 183 6.33 5.62 2.16
N PHE A 184 6.54 6.91 1.96
CA PHE A 184 7.46 7.74 2.70
C PHE A 184 6.67 8.83 3.43
N ARG A 185 7.12 9.16 4.65
CA ARG A 185 6.67 10.31 5.40
C ARG A 185 7.90 11.07 5.91
N ASN A 186 8.00 12.35 5.56
CA ASN A 186 9.17 13.19 5.86
C ASN A 186 10.47 12.46 5.45
N ASP A 187 10.51 12.00 4.20
CA ASP A 187 11.63 11.29 3.56
C ASP A 187 12.03 9.94 4.20
N LYS A 188 11.34 9.49 5.25
CA LYS A 188 11.52 8.18 5.85
C LYS A 188 10.56 7.16 5.24
N LEU A 189 11.10 6.04 4.74
CA LEU A 189 10.30 4.89 4.32
C LEU A 189 9.55 4.31 5.53
N ILE A 190 8.21 4.32 5.47
CA ILE A 190 7.36 3.79 6.54
C ILE A 190 6.66 2.49 6.15
N PHE A 191 6.53 2.20 4.86
CA PHE A 191 5.85 1.01 4.38
C PHE A 191 6.29 0.63 2.98
N LYS A 192 6.50 -0.67 2.75
CA LYS A 192 6.83 -1.25 1.44
C LYS A 192 5.98 -2.51 1.24
N ARG A 193 5.26 -2.59 0.12
CA ARG A 193 4.43 -3.75 -0.23
C ARG A 193 4.84 -4.30 -1.58
N LYS A 194 5.23 -5.58 -1.62
CA LYS A 194 5.47 -6.32 -2.86
C LYS A 194 4.16 -6.64 -3.57
N ILE A 195 4.15 -6.49 -4.89
CA ILE A 195 3.05 -6.77 -5.81
C ILE A 195 3.61 -7.71 -6.88
N LYS A 196 3.07 -8.94 -6.95
CA LYS A 196 3.39 -9.88 -8.05
C LYS A 196 2.40 -9.62 -9.18
N ILE A 197 2.89 -9.34 -10.38
CA ILE A 197 2.06 -9.06 -11.55
C ILE A 197 1.77 -10.37 -12.28
N LEU A 198 0.51 -10.81 -12.26
CA LEU A 198 0.12 -12.13 -12.80
C LEU A 198 -0.55 -12.05 -14.18
N GLY A 199 -0.88 -10.86 -14.66
CA GLY A 199 -1.55 -10.64 -15.94
C GLY A 199 -0.94 -9.49 -16.74
N ASN A 200 -1.28 -9.40 -18.03
CA ASN A 200 -0.80 -8.34 -18.92
C ASN A 200 -1.41 -6.97 -18.59
N ARG A 201 -2.57 -6.96 -17.93
CA ARG A 201 -3.16 -5.76 -17.33
C ARG A 201 -3.40 -6.07 -15.86
N TRP A 202 -2.85 -5.25 -14.97
CA TRP A 202 -2.88 -5.49 -13.54
C TRP A 202 -3.18 -4.21 -12.78
N ARG A 203 -4.21 -4.25 -11.93
CA ARG A 203 -4.55 -3.15 -11.03
C ARG A 203 -4.06 -3.50 -9.63
N ALA A 204 -3.38 -2.57 -8.99
CA ALA A 204 -2.89 -2.73 -7.63
C ALA A 204 -3.21 -1.49 -6.79
N SER A 205 -3.45 -1.70 -5.50
CA SER A 205 -3.68 -0.61 -4.57
C SER A 205 -3.06 -0.91 -3.21
N THR A 206 -2.53 0.13 -2.57
CA THR A 206 -2.21 0.09 -1.14
C THR A 206 -2.76 1.34 -0.47
N SER A 207 -3.01 1.26 0.84
CA SER A 207 -3.60 2.36 1.57
C SER A 207 -2.83 2.69 2.85
N LYS A 208 -3.02 3.93 3.30
CA LYS A 208 -2.64 4.41 4.61
C LYS A 208 -3.83 5.13 5.23
N LEU A 209 -4.04 4.86 6.51
CA LEU A 209 -4.93 5.64 7.35
C LEU A 209 -4.06 6.66 8.08
N ILE A 210 -4.24 7.95 7.75
CA ILE A 210 -3.41 9.04 8.24
C ILE A 210 -4.17 9.80 9.31
N THR A 211 -3.60 9.83 10.52
CA THR A 211 -4.14 10.56 11.68
C THR A 211 -3.50 11.95 11.81
N PHE A 212 -4.05 12.81 12.67
CA PHE A 212 -3.51 14.14 12.97
C PHE A 212 -2.06 14.15 13.48
N SER A 213 -1.60 13.10 14.16
CA SER A 213 -0.19 13.01 14.60
C SER A 213 0.76 12.62 13.46
N GLN A 214 0.24 12.25 12.30
CA GLN A 214 1.00 11.78 11.15
C GLN A 214 1.07 12.80 10.01
N LYS A 215 0.87 14.07 10.33
CA LYS A 215 1.07 15.18 9.42
C LYS A 215 2.48 15.29 8.87
N GLY A 216 2.62 16.06 7.80
CA GLY A 216 3.87 16.33 7.13
C GLY A 216 3.83 15.96 5.65
N LYS A 217 5.02 15.83 5.07
CA LYS A 217 5.21 15.54 3.65
C LYS A 217 5.11 14.06 3.41
N TRP A 218 4.30 13.68 2.43
CA TRP A 218 4.09 12.31 2.03
C TRP A 218 4.50 12.09 0.59
N LEU A 219 5.03 10.91 0.33
CA LEU A 219 5.45 10.48 -0.98
C LEU A 219 5.14 9.00 -1.12
N VAL A 220 4.46 8.64 -2.20
CA VAL A 220 4.24 7.24 -2.57
C VAL A 220 4.86 6.97 -3.93
N LYS A 221 5.55 5.85 -4.06
CA LYS A 221 6.24 5.43 -5.29
C LYS A 221 5.81 4.02 -5.68
N LEU A 222 5.76 3.78 -6.99
CA LEU A 222 5.79 2.44 -7.58
C LEU A 222 7.21 2.19 -8.11
N VAL A 223 7.88 1.16 -7.59
CA VAL A 223 9.26 0.84 -7.95
C VAL A 223 9.47 -0.65 -8.20
N ASP A 224 10.52 -1.04 -8.90
CA ASP A 224 10.96 -2.44 -8.99
C ASP A 224 11.91 -2.83 -7.84
N SER A 225 12.51 -4.03 -7.92
CA SER A 225 13.50 -4.50 -6.95
C SER A 225 14.85 -3.77 -7.02
N LYS A 226 15.17 -3.12 -8.15
CA LYS A 226 16.40 -2.36 -8.36
C LYS A 226 16.25 -0.89 -7.94
N GLY A 227 15.02 -0.46 -7.62
CA GLY A 227 14.70 0.91 -7.24
C GLY A 227 14.35 1.82 -8.42
N HIS A 228 14.17 1.27 -9.62
CA HIS A 228 13.68 2.04 -10.76
C HIS A 228 12.26 2.53 -10.46
N ILE A 229 12.02 3.83 -10.65
CA ILE A 229 10.75 4.48 -10.31
C ILE A 229 9.87 4.54 -11.55
N PHE A 230 8.70 3.89 -11.47
CA PHE A 230 7.72 3.87 -12.56
C PHE A 230 6.71 5.01 -12.43
N SER A 231 6.36 5.36 -11.20
CA SER A 231 5.51 6.52 -10.91
C SER A 231 5.69 6.97 -9.47
N GLU A 232 5.44 8.25 -9.21
CA GLU A 232 5.42 8.81 -7.87
C GLU A 232 4.32 9.85 -7.70
N ILE A 233 3.86 9.99 -6.46
CA ILE A 233 2.91 11.01 -6.06
C ILE A 233 3.36 11.62 -4.73
N LYS A 234 3.56 12.93 -4.73
CA LYS A 234 3.82 13.73 -3.54
C LYS A 234 2.50 14.33 -3.08
N PHE A 235 2.28 14.43 -1.78
CA PHE A 235 1.16 15.15 -1.18
C PHE A 235 1.53 15.58 0.23
N GLU A 236 0.75 16.46 0.83
CA GLU A 236 0.98 16.96 2.18
C GLU A 236 -0.26 16.79 3.04
N VAL A 237 -0.03 16.53 4.33
CA VAL A 237 -1.09 16.45 5.32
C VAL A 237 -0.85 17.53 6.37
N ILE A 238 -1.78 18.48 6.48
CA ILE A 238 -1.66 19.72 7.27
C ILE A 238 -2.65 19.79 8.44
#